data_AF-A0A5S4ERY7-F1
#
_entry.id   AF-A0A5S4ERY7-F1
#
_cell.length_a   1.000
_cell.length_b   1.000
_cell.length_c   1.000
_cell.angle_alpha   90.00
_cell.angle_beta   90.00
_cell.angle_gamma   90.00
#
_symmetry.space_group_name_H-M   'P 1'
#
loop_
_entity.id
_entity.type
_entity.pdbx_description
1 polymer ?
#
loop_
_entity_poly.entity_id
_entity_poly.type
_entity_poly.pdbx_seq_one_letter_code
_entity_poly.pdbx_strand_id
1 'polypeptide(L)'
;MSRTLERRTARLEAHRSNVNQIAIIIRRIIGREIFRAVIGDDVVARRGDEAEDTFVERAKVEALARTDRRPCRVILLPEQVLQ
;
A
#
# COMPACT_ATOMS: atom_id res chain seq x y z
N MET A 1 -23.86 -23.51 24.64
CA MET A 1 -22.72 -23.80 23.72
C MET A 1 -21.70 -24.67 24.46
N SER A 2 -20.91 -25.47 23.74
CA SER A 2 -19.90 -26.35 24.36
C SER A 2 -18.58 -25.59 24.57
N ARG A 3 -18.06 -25.58 25.80
CA ARG A 3 -16.76 -24.95 26.16
C ARG A 3 -15.60 -25.41 25.27
N THR A 4 -15.67 -26.64 24.76
CA THR A 4 -14.65 -27.22 23.88
C THR A 4 -14.71 -26.61 22.49
N LEU A 5 -15.91 -26.31 21.98
CA LEU A 5 -16.08 -25.62 20.72
C LEU A 5 -15.61 -24.17 20.85
N GLU A 6 -16.02 -23.46 21.91
CA GLU A 6 -15.59 -22.08 22.19
C GLU A 6 -14.06 -21.92 22.25
N ARG A 7 -13.36 -22.84 22.93
CA ARG A 7 -11.89 -22.84 22.96
C ARG A 7 -11.27 -23.12 21.60
N ARG A 8 -11.90 -23.95 20.77
CA ARG A 8 -11.42 -24.24 19.41
C ARG A 8 -11.64 -23.05 18.48
N THR A 9 -12.79 -22.37 18.55
CA THR A 9 -13.03 -21.15 17.78
C THR A 9 -12.10 -20.02 18.21
N ALA A 10 -11.93 -19.78 19.51
CA ALA A 10 -11.00 -18.76 20.00
C ALA A 10 -9.56 -19.03 19.56
N ARG A 11 -9.13 -20.30 19.53
CA ARG A 11 -7.81 -20.68 19.05
C ARG A 11 -7.67 -20.48 17.54
N LEU A 12 -8.70 -20.80 16.75
CA LEU A 12 -8.72 -20.58 15.31
C LEU A 12 -8.74 -19.09 14.95
N GLU A 13 -9.49 -18.27 15.69
CA GLU A 13 -9.50 -16.81 15.52
C GLU A 13 -8.17 -16.18 15.93
N ALA A 14 -7.54 -16.66 17.00
CA ALA A 14 -6.18 -16.23 17.38
C ALA A 14 -5.11 -16.65 16.37
N HIS A 15 -5.32 -17.74 15.63
CA HIS A 15 -4.43 -18.21 14.55
C HIS A 15 -4.76 -17.59 13.19
N ARG A 16 -5.68 -16.61 13.13
CA ARG A 16 -5.85 -15.74 11.96
C ARG A 16 -4.68 -14.75 11.88
N SER A 17 -3.48 -15.29 11.93
CA SER A 17 -2.25 -14.54 11.85
C SER A 17 -2.21 -13.92 10.45
N ASN A 18 -2.11 -12.61 10.43
CA ASN A 18 -2.01 -11.77 9.24
C ASN A 18 -0.66 -11.97 8.49
N VAL A 19 0.04 -13.07 8.76
CA VAL A 19 1.49 -13.24 8.55
C VAL A 19 1.86 -13.33 7.08
N ASN A 20 0.90 -13.61 6.19
CA ASN A 20 1.10 -13.67 4.75
C ASN A 20 0.23 -12.69 3.95
N GLN A 21 -0.40 -11.69 4.57
CA GLN A 21 -1.14 -10.69 3.78
C GLN A 21 -0.19 -9.69 3.14
N ILE A 22 -0.30 -9.58 1.82
CA ILE A 22 0.37 -8.51 1.06
C ILE A 22 -0.24 -7.19 1.54
N ALA A 23 0.58 -6.34 2.17
CA ALA A 23 0.10 -5.06 2.67
C ALA A 23 -0.08 -4.03 1.54
N ILE A 24 0.86 -4.02 0.58
CA ILE A 24 0.94 -3.03 -0.49
C ILE A 24 1.38 -3.69 -1.80
N ILE A 25 0.79 -3.26 -2.90
CA ILE A 25 1.19 -3.61 -4.27
C ILE A 25 1.61 -2.32 -4.96
N ILE A 26 2.89 -2.26 -5.36
CA ILE A 26 3.45 -1.12 -6.06
C ILE A 26 3.61 -1.48 -7.53
N ARG A 27 3.03 -0.65 -8.41
CA ARG A 27 3.27 -0.71 -9.86
C ARG A 27 4.04 0.51 -10.28
N ARG A 28 5.20 0.31 -10.91
CA ARG A 28 6.02 1.36 -11.50
C ARG A 28 5.98 1.26 -13.01
N ILE A 29 5.67 2.38 -13.67
CA ILE A 29 5.89 2.52 -15.10
C ILE A 29 7.33 3.02 -15.30
N ILE A 30 8.14 2.26 -16.04
CA ILE A 30 9.56 2.54 -16.28
C ILE A 30 9.72 3.31 -17.60
N GLY A 31 10.78 4.11 -17.72
CA GLY A 31 11.17 4.82 -18.94
C GLY A 31 11.28 6.34 -18.79
N ARG A 32 10.83 6.88 -17.65
CA ARG A 32 10.95 8.29 -17.24
C ARG A 32 11.03 8.37 -15.73
N GLU A 33 11.52 9.49 -15.21
CA GLU A 33 11.49 9.77 -13.77
C GLU A 33 10.06 9.73 -13.23
N ILE A 34 9.90 9.21 -12.02
CA ILE A 34 8.60 9.15 -11.34
C ILE A 34 8.29 10.51 -10.71
N PHE A 35 7.08 11.01 -10.94
CA PHE A 35 6.65 12.32 -10.41
C PHE A 35 5.38 12.27 -9.57
N ARG A 36 4.56 11.20 -9.68
CA ARG A 36 3.36 11.07 -8.85
C ARG A 36 3.02 9.64 -8.52
N ALA A 37 2.32 9.46 -7.40
CA ALA A 37 1.81 8.20 -6.92
C ALA A 37 0.29 8.30 -6.80
N VAL A 38 -0.43 7.35 -7.39
CA VAL A 38 -1.89 7.21 -7.23
C VAL A 38 -2.15 6.14 -6.17
N ILE A 39 -2.93 6.50 -5.15
CA ILE A 39 -3.26 5.68 -3.97
C ILE A 39 -4.78 5.67 -3.82
N GLY A 40 -5.46 4.63 -4.33
CA GLY A 40 -6.92 4.68 -4.44
C GLY A 40 -7.34 5.85 -5.34
N ASP A 41 -8.12 6.78 -4.77
CA ASP A 41 -8.58 8.00 -5.46
C ASP A 41 -7.65 9.21 -5.23
N ASP A 42 -6.65 9.07 -4.36
CA ASP A 42 -5.73 10.15 -4.01
C ASP A 42 -4.49 10.18 -4.91
N VAL A 43 -3.95 11.39 -5.11
CA VAL A 43 -2.68 11.61 -5.80
C VAL A 43 -1.68 12.28 -4.87
N VAL A 44 -0.48 11.70 -4.78
CA VAL A 44 0.66 12.27 -4.05
C VAL A 44 1.73 12.66 -5.07
N ALA A 45 2.08 13.94 -5.13
CA ALA A 45 3.12 14.44 -6.00
C ALA A 45 4.52 14.36 -5.34
N ARG A 46 5.54 14.15 -6.17
CA ARG A 46 6.94 14.31 -5.82
C ARG A 46 7.25 15.80 -5.66
N ARG A 47 8.01 16.15 -4.63
CA ARG A 47 8.47 17.54 -4.42
C ARG A 47 9.63 17.82 -5.38
N GLY A 48 9.84 19.08 -5.76
CA GLY A 48 10.78 19.44 -6.83
C GLY A 48 12.23 19.04 -6.57
N ASP A 49 12.66 19.02 -5.31
CA ASP A 49 14.01 18.67 -4.84
C ASP A 49 14.11 17.27 -4.23
N GLU A 50 13.00 16.54 -4.14
CA GLU A 50 12.95 15.23 -3.51
C GLU A 50 13.56 14.19 -4.44
N ALA A 51 14.49 13.35 -3.94
CA ALA A 51 14.99 12.22 -4.70
C ALA A 51 13.89 11.19 -4.98
N GLU A 52 13.95 10.51 -6.12
CA GLU A 52 12.91 9.53 -6.51
C GLU A 52 12.71 8.43 -5.45
N ASP A 53 13.80 7.88 -4.91
CA ASP A 53 13.71 6.83 -3.88
C ASP A 53 13.06 7.36 -2.60
N THR A 54 13.37 8.60 -2.21
CA THR A 54 12.73 9.27 -1.06
C THR A 54 11.23 9.45 -1.29
N PHE A 55 10.85 9.86 -2.51
CA PHE A 55 9.45 9.98 -2.90
C PHE A 55 8.72 8.63 -2.82
N VAL A 56 9.34 7.55 -3.32
CA VAL A 56 8.77 6.20 -3.30
C VAL A 56 8.54 5.73 -1.87
N GLU A 57 9.51 5.92 -0.96
CA GLU A 57 9.33 5.57 0.45
C GLU A 57 8.21 6.36 1.11
N ARG A 58 8.14 7.67 0.87
CA ARG A 58 7.05 8.50 1.39
C ARG A 58 5.68 8.04 0.87
N ALA A 59 5.57 7.74 -0.42
CA ALA A 59 4.33 7.23 -1.02
C ALA A 59 3.89 5.88 -0.42
N LYS A 60 4.85 4.99 -0.09
CA LYS A 60 4.56 3.72 0.61
C LYS A 60 3.99 3.98 2.01
N VAL A 61 4.62 4.85 2.79
CA VAL A 61 4.17 5.20 4.15
C VAL A 61 2.77 5.79 4.10
N GLU A 62 2.53 6.72 3.18
CA GLU A 62 1.23 7.35 2.97
C GLU A 62 0.15 6.31 2.63
N ALA A 63 0.44 5.41 1.70
CA ALA A 63 -0.49 4.35 1.29
C ALA A 63 -0.81 3.40 2.45
N LEU A 64 0.17 3.05 3.27
CA LEU A 64 -0.05 2.18 4.43
C LEU A 64 -0.85 2.88 5.52
N ALA A 65 -0.68 4.19 5.69
CA ALA A 65 -1.41 4.99 6.68
C ALA A 65 -2.87 5.24 6.30
N ARG A 66 -3.16 5.49 5.01
CA ARG A 66 -4.49 5.95 4.55
C ARG A 66 -5.54 4.86 4.42
N THR A 67 -5.16 3.62 4.20
CA THR A 67 -6.11 2.57 3.81
C THR A 67 -6.40 1.59 4.95
N ASP A 68 -7.68 1.43 5.22
CA ASP A 68 -8.27 0.39 6.05
C ASP A 68 -8.36 -0.96 5.32
N ARG A 69 -8.21 -0.96 3.98
CA ARG A 69 -8.32 -2.13 3.10
C ARG A 69 -6.94 -2.58 2.58
N ARG A 70 -6.60 -3.84 2.84
CA ARG A 70 -5.38 -4.49 2.34
C ARG A 70 -5.72 -5.56 1.28
N PRO A 71 -4.92 -5.73 0.21
CA PRO A 71 -3.73 -4.94 -0.15
C PRO A 71 -4.09 -3.55 -0.69
N CYS A 72 -3.28 -2.54 -0.36
CA CYS A 72 -3.39 -1.23 -1.00
C CYS A 72 -2.60 -1.18 -2.30
N ARG A 73 -3.07 -0.41 -3.28
CA ARG A 73 -2.44 -0.31 -4.60
C ARG A 73 -1.85 1.09 -4.77
N VAL A 74 -0.55 1.12 -5.06
CA VAL A 74 0.17 2.35 -5.41
C VAL A 74 0.62 2.27 -6.86
N ILE A 75 0.23 3.24 -7.67
CA ILE A 75 0.67 3.35 -9.06
C ILE A 75 1.61 4.54 -9.17
N LEU A 76 2.89 4.26 -9.37
CA LEU A 76 3.93 5.25 -9.61
C LEU A 76 3.94 5.62 -11.09
N LEU A 77 3.64 6.88 -11.37
CA LEU A 77 3.50 7.42 -12.71
C LEU A 77 4.62 8.44 -12.98
N PRO A 78 5.22 8.38 -14.18
CA PRO A 78 6.10 9.43 -14.62
C PRO A 78 5.33 10.71 -14.89
N GLU A 79 6.05 11.81 -15.03
CA GLU A 79 5.47 13.05 -15.54
C GLU A 79 4.93 12.80 -16.95
N GLN A 80 3.60 12.89 -17.07
CA GLN A 80 2.96 12.94 -18.38
C GLN A 80 3.24 14.34 -18.91
N VAL A 81 3.90 14.40 -20.07
CA VAL A 81 3.80 15.59 -20.91
C VAL A 81 2.32 15.69 -21.23
N LEU A 82 1.64 16.70 -20.68
CA LEU A 82 0.30 17.08 -21.13
C LEU A 82 0.41 17.26 -22.65
N GLN A 83 -0.16 16.32 -23.40
CA GLN A 83 -0.43 16.52 -24.83
C GLN A 83 -1.69 17.36 -24.96
#